data_AF-A0A077B4F4-F1
#
_entry.id   AF-A0A077B4F4-F1
#
_cell.length_a   1.000
_cell.length_b   1.000
_cell.length_c   1.000
_cell.angle_alpha   90.00
_cell.angle_beta   90.00
_cell.angle_gamma   90.00
#
_symmetry.space_group_name_H-M   'P 1'
#
loop_
_entity.id
_entity.type
_entity.pdbx_description
1 polymer ?
#
loop_
_entity_poly.entity_id
_entity_poly.type
_entity_poly.pdbx_seq_one_letter_code
_entity_poly.pdbx_strand_id
1 'polypeptide(L)'
;YAMYDKYFKNPGCTSPSCTPGTGKSSSNWLINWYFAWGGDNGGQWSWRIGSSHNHMGYQNPFAAWVLSDGPAALRPLSPTADDDWAQSLTRQLQFYAWLQSAEGAIAGGATNSWDGAYGTPPAGTPTFFGLAYDVDPVYPDP
;
A
#
# COMPACT_ATOMS: atom_id res chain seq x y z
N TYR A 1 -4.62 3.19 -7.67
CA TYR A 1 -5.54 2.84 -6.56
C TYR A 1 -4.92 1.86 -5.58
N ALA A 2 -4.32 0.76 -6.05
CA ALA A 2 -3.63 -0.21 -5.17
C ALA A 2 -2.46 0.36 -4.33
N MET A 3 -2.04 1.60 -4.56
CA MET A 3 -0.99 2.25 -3.77
C MET A 3 -1.51 3.05 -2.59
N TYR A 4 -2.82 3.24 -2.46
CA TYR A 4 -3.39 4.11 -1.43
C TYR A 4 -3.94 3.33 -0.25
N ASP A 5 -3.88 3.93 0.93
CA ASP A 5 -4.61 3.51 2.12
C ASP A 5 -6.10 3.29 1.82
N LYS A 6 -6.76 2.38 2.55
CA LYS A 6 -8.17 2.01 2.33
C LYS A 6 -9.10 3.21 2.26
N TYR A 7 -8.94 4.16 3.18
CA TYR A 7 -9.74 5.38 3.24
C TYR A 7 -8.88 6.64 3.13
N PHE A 8 -7.80 6.54 2.35
CA PHE A 8 -6.90 7.65 2.04
C PHE A 8 -6.35 8.36 3.29
N LYS A 9 -6.12 7.62 4.38
CA LYS A 9 -5.44 8.12 5.58
C LYS A 9 -3.92 8.13 5.38
N ASN A 10 -3.25 9.06 6.05
CA ASN A 10 -1.79 9.11 6.04
C ASN A 10 -1.18 7.88 6.73
N PRO A 11 0.03 7.46 6.33
CA PRO A 11 0.82 6.46 7.07
C PRO A 11 0.97 6.83 8.55
N GLY A 12 0.85 5.85 9.44
CA GLY A 12 0.96 6.05 10.90
C GLY A 12 -0.35 6.52 11.56
N CYS A 13 -1.48 6.44 10.87
CA CYS A 13 -2.78 6.77 11.44
C CYS A 13 -3.20 5.75 12.51
N THR A 14 -3.46 6.23 13.73
CA THR A 14 -3.86 5.41 14.89
C THR A 14 -5.23 5.81 15.46
N SER A 15 -6.07 6.44 14.62
CA SER A 15 -7.47 6.70 14.93
C SER A 15 -8.29 6.91 13.64
N PRO A 16 -9.55 6.45 13.56
CA PRO A 16 -10.45 6.77 12.44
C PRO A 16 -10.59 8.28 12.17
N SER A 17 -10.40 9.12 13.21
CA SER A 17 -10.47 10.57 13.12
C SER A 17 -9.14 11.25 12.80
N CYS A 18 -8.07 10.50 12.51
CA CYS A 18 -6.78 11.10 12.12
C CYS A 18 -6.95 11.98 10.87
N THR A 19 -6.08 12.99 10.76
CA THR A 19 -6.05 13.91 9.62
C THR A 19 -6.03 13.13 8.30
N PRO A 20 -7.01 13.36 7.40
CA PRO A 20 -7.04 12.68 6.11
C PRO A 20 -5.81 13.04 5.27
N GLY A 21 -5.45 12.18 4.33
CA GLY A 21 -4.39 12.47 3.37
C GLY A 21 -4.79 13.57 2.40
N THR A 22 -3.78 14.26 1.87
CA THR A 22 -3.92 15.29 0.83
C THR A 22 -2.94 14.97 -0.31
N GLY A 23 -3.39 15.15 -1.55
CA GLY A 23 -2.60 14.76 -2.72
C GLY A 23 -2.23 13.27 -2.69
N LYS A 24 -0.92 12.97 -2.64
CA LYS A 24 -0.40 11.59 -2.60
C LYS A 24 0.09 11.15 -1.22
N SER A 25 -0.20 11.92 -0.16
CA SER A 25 0.32 11.63 1.18
C SER A 25 -0.20 10.33 1.79
N SER A 26 -1.35 9.83 1.32
CA SER A 26 -1.90 8.51 1.68
C SER A 26 -1.50 7.38 0.73
N SER A 27 -0.57 7.64 -0.20
CA SER A 27 0.06 6.60 -1.01
C SER A 27 1.17 5.93 -0.21
N ASN A 28 1.01 4.63 0.02
CA ASN A 28 2.03 3.76 0.61
C ASN A 28 3.08 3.32 -0.40
N TRP A 29 2.84 3.58 -1.70
CA TRP A 29 3.71 3.20 -2.84
C TRP A 29 3.97 1.70 -2.96
N LEU A 30 3.16 0.88 -2.30
CA LEU A 30 3.16 -0.58 -2.40
C LEU A 30 1.94 -1.05 -3.18
N ILE A 31 1.94 -2.29 -3.66
CA ILE A 31 0.74 -2.95 -4.17
C ILE A 31 0.02 -3.57 -2.96
N ASN A 32 -1.08 -2.94 -2.54
CA ASN A 32 -1.90 -3.41 -1.43
C ASN A 32 -2.75 -4.64 -1.80
N TRP A 33 -3.48 -5.21 -0.82
CA TRP A 33 -4.28 -6.42 -1.03
C TRP A 33 -5.38 -6.27 -2.10
N TYR A 34 -6.00 -5.09 -2.16
CA TYR A 34 -7.03 -4.76 -3.15
C TYR A 34 -7.25 -3.26 -3.23
N PHE A 35 -7.85 -2.86 -4.36
CA PHE A 35 -8.69 -1.68 -4.42
C PHE A 35 -10.08 -2.11 -4.84
N ALA A 36 -11.10 -1.35 -4.44
CA ALA A 36 -12.48 -1.61 -4.84
C ALA A 36 -13.19 -0.30 -5.19
N TRP A 37 -14.27 -0.43 -5.95
CA TRP A 37 -15.12 0.68 -6.35
C TRP A 37 -16.56 0.20 -6.45
N GLY A 38 -17.50 1.13 -6.32
CA GLY A 38 -18.93 0.85 -6.44
C GLY A 38 -19.75 2.11 -6.62
N GLY A 39 -21.05 1.93 -6.80
CA GLY A 39 -21.98 3.03 -6.99
C GLY A 39 -23.43 2.59 -7.05
N ASP A 40 -24.32 3.57 -6.98
CA ASP A 40 -25.75 3.41 -7.18
C ASP A 40 -26.06 3.07 -8.64
N ASN A 41 -27.03 2.18 -8.86
CA ASN A 41 -27.47 1.81 -10.21
C ASN A 41 -28.18 2.97 -10.92
N GLY A 42 -28.83 3.86 -10.16
CA GLY A 42 -29.42 5.12 -10.67
C GLY A 42 -28.40 6.26 -10.84
N GLY A 43 -27.11 6.00 -10.58
CA GLY A 43 -26.01 6.94 -10.79
C GLY A 43 -25.91 8.08 -9.76
N GLN A 44 -26.63 8.00 -8.63
CA GLN A 44 -26.65 9.10 -7.65
C GLN A 44 -25.35 9.26 -6.87
N TRP A 45 -24.61 8.16 -6.67
CA TRP A 45 -23.35 8.17 -5.92
C TRP A 45 -22.41 7.07 -6.38
N SER A 46 -21.12 7.26 -6.12
CA SER A 46 -20.08 6.26 -6.31
C SER A 46 -19.01 6.39 -5.23
N TRP A 47 -18.20 5.35 -5.06
CA TRP A 47 -17.10 5.33 -4.09
C TRP A 47 -15.91 4.53 -4.64
N ARG A 48 -14.74 4.78 -4.05
CA ARG A 48 -13.50 4.04 -4.28
C ARG A 48 -12.77 3.85 -2.95
N ILE A 49 -12.09 2.73 -2.82
CA ILE A 49 -11.17 2.45 -1.70
C ILE A 49 -9.88 1.83 -2.23
N GLY A 50 -8.79 2.06 -1.51
CA GLY A 50 -7.61 1.20 -1.59
C GLY A 50 -7.71 0.05 -0.59
N SER A 51 -6.57 -0.31 -0.02
CA SER A 51 -6.42 -1.19 1.12
C SER A 51 -5.24 -0.70 1.96
N SER A 52 -5.37 -0.80 3.28
CA SER A 52 -4.34 -0.42 4.23
C SER A 52 -3.30 -1.52 4.45
N HIS A 53 -3.57 -2.74 3.97
CA HIS A 53 -2.75 -3.93 4.18
C HIS A 53 -1.93 -4.25 2.94
N ASN A 54 -0.62 -4.44 3.12
CA ASN A 54 0.33 -4.70 2.05
C ASN A 54 1.08 -5.99 2.37
N HIS A 55 0.95 -6.98 1.50
CA HIS A 55 1.64 -8.26 1.62
C HIS A 55 2.81 -8.30 0.65
N MET A 56 3.98 -8.81 1.06
CA MET A 56 5.16 -8.92 0.21
C MET A 56 4.83 -9.63 -1.11
N GLY A 57 4.14 -10.77 -1.03
CA GLY A 57 3.85 -11.62 -2.20
C GLY A 57 3.06 -10.94 -3.33
N TYR A 58 2.48 -9.76 -3.10
CA TYR A 58 1.76 -8.99 -4.12
C TYR A 58 2.64 -7.95 -4.83
N GLN A 59 3.82 -7.66 -4.28
CA GLN A 59 4.75 -6.69 -4.87
C GLN A 59 5.30 -7.28 -6.18
N ASN A 60 5.41 -6.44 -7.20
CA ASN A 60 5.94 -6.80 -8.51
C ASN A 60 6.90 -5.70 -9.00
N PRO A 61 8.19 -5.72 -8.56
CA PRO A 61 9.18 -4.73 -8.97
C PRO A 61 9.40 -4.72 -10.48
N PHE A 62 9.25 -5.85 -11.16
CA PHE A 62 9.40 -5.90 -12.62
C PHE A 62 8.30 -5.10 -13.32
N ALA A 63 7.03 -5.27 -12.92
CA ALA A 63 5.93 -4.47 -13.45
C ALA A 63 6.12 -2.98 -13.13
N ALA A 64 6.55 -2.64 -11.91
CA ALA A 64 6.82 -1.26 -11.55
C ALA A 64 7.91 -0.64 -12.44
N TRP A 65 9.01 -1.36 -12.69
CA TRP A 65 10.05 -0.93 -13.62
C TRP A 65 9.53 -0.76 -15.05
N VAL A 66 8.78 -1.72 -15.58
CA VAL A 66 8.20 -1.65 -16.93
C VAL A 66 7.34 -0.39 -17.10
N LEU A 67 6.55 -0.05 -16.08
CA LEU A 67 5.61 1.07 -16.10
C LEU A 67 6.26 2.43 -15.78
N SER A 68 7.52 2.45 -15.34
CA SER A 68 8.30 3.67 -15.08
C SER A 68 9.46 3.84 -16.06
N ASP A 69 10.58 3.17 -15.84
CA ASP A 69 11.86 3.36 -16.53
C ASP A 69 12.03 2.41 -17.72
N GLY A 70 11.15 1.42 -17.83
CA GLY A 70 11.13 0.44 -18.89
C GLY A 70 10.71 1.00 -20.25
N PRO A 71 10.30 0.12 -21.18
CA PRO A 71 9.97 0.50 -22.56
C PRO A 71 8.92 1.61 -22.61
N ALA A 72 9.21 2.69 -23.33
CA ALA A 72 8.32 3.84 -23.45
C ALA A 72 6.90 3.47 -23.94
N ALA A 73 6.78 2.42 -24.76
CA ALA A 73 5.50 1.91 -25.26
C ALA A 73 4.58 1.31 -24.18
N LEU A 74 5.11 0.99 -22.99
CA LEU A 74 4.35 0.42 -21.88
C LEU A 74 4.09 1.43 -20.75
N ARG A 75 4.66 2.64 -20.82
CA ARG A 75 4.48 3.67 -19.79
C ARG A 75 3.05 4.25 -19.87
N PRO A 76 2.35 4.42 -18.74
CA PRO A 76 1.01 5.00 -18.76
C PRO A 76 1.04 6.46 -19.24
N LEU A 77 0.01 6.86 -19.98
CA LEU A 77 -0.08 8.22 -20.57
C LEU A 77 -0.44 9.31 -19.56
N SER A 78 -0.89 8.94 -18.35
CA SER A 78 -1.29 9.92 -17.34
C SER A 78 -0.07 10.68 -16.81
N PRO A 79 -0.17 12.01 -16.54
CA PRO A 79 0.99 12.88 -16.39
C PRO A 79 1.98 12.56 -15.25
N THR A 80 1.62 11.71 -14.29
CA THR A 80 2.48 11.40 -13.13
C THR A 80 2.64 9.91 -12.89
N ALA A 81 2.15 9.05 -13.77
CA ALA A 81 2.10 7.62 -13.47
C ALA A 81 3.47 6.94 -13.56
N ASP A 82 4.33 7.40 -14.46
CA ASP A 82 5.72 6.97 -14.53
C ASP A 82 6.47 7.30 -13.23
N ASP A 83 6.34 8.52 -12.73
CA ASP A 83 6.88 8.94 -11.43
C ASP A 83 6.32 8.09 -10.27
N ASP A 84 5.01 7.81 -10.30
CA ASP A 84 4.34 7.00 -9.27
C ASP A 84 4.86 5.56 -9.27
N TRP A 85 5.06 4.97 -10.45
CA TRP A 85 5.62 3.63 -10.59
C TRP A 85 7.11 3.58 -10.27
N ALA A 86 7.89 4.63 -10.57
CA ALA A 86 9.30 4.72 -10.17
C ALA A 86 9.43 4.78 -8.64
N GLN A 87 8.58 5.58 -8.00
CA GLN A 87 8.51 5.66 -6.54
C GLN A 87 8.06 4.32 -5.94
N SER A 88 7.12 3.62 -6.59
CA SER A 88 6.68 2.29 -6.16
C SER A 88 7.75 1.23 -6.32
N LEU A 89 8.50 1.22 -7.44
CA LEU A 89 9.64 0.31 -7.63
C LEU A 89 10.62 0.42 -6.47
N THR A 90 11.05 1.66 -6.16
CA THR A 90 11.96 1.93 -5.04
C THR A 90 11.37 1.43 -3.73
N ARG A 91 10.09 1.74 -3.46
CA ARG A 91 9.44 1.33 -2.21
C ARG A 91 9.31 -0.17 -2.08
N GLN A 92 8.97 -0.88 -3.16
CA GLN A 92 8.85 -2.34 -3.16
C GLN A 92 10.18 -3.01 -2.85
N LEU A 93 11.29 -2.56 -3.46
CA LEU A 93 12.62 -3.09 -3.16
C LEU A 93 13.03 -2.83 -1.69
N GLN A 94 12.73 -1.65 -1.16
CA GLN A 94 12.93 -1.35 0.27
C GLN A 94 12.09 -2.27 1.17
N PHE A 95 10.86 -2.60 0.76
CA PHE A 95 9.96 -3.46 1.52
C PHE A 95 10.46 -4.92 1.56
N TYR A 96 10.93 -5.44 0.43
CA TYR A 96 11.59 -6.75 0.38
C TYR A 96 12.82 -6.81 1.30
N ALA A 97 13.69 -5.80 1.24
CA ALA A 97 14.88 -5.75 2.08
C ALA A 97 14.53 -5.64 3.58
N TRP A 98 13.51 -4.85 3.92
CA TRP A 98 13.06 -4.69 5.30
C TRP A 98 12.43 -5.97 5.87
N LEU A 99 11.72 -6.74 5.06
CA LEU A 99 11.04 -7.98 5.46
C LEU A 99 11.95 -9.21 5.44
N GLN A 100 13.20 -9.09 4.98
CA GLN A 100 14.10 -10.22 4.92
C GLN A 100 14.56 -10.65 6.32
N SER A 101 14.23 -11.88 6.69
CA SER A 101 14.71 -12.55 7.91
C SER A 101 16.23 -12.75 7.89
N ALA A 102 16.81 -13.08 9.05
CA ALA A 102 18.23 -13.37 9.19
C ALA A 102 18.68 -14.56 8.32
N GLU A 103 17.79 -15.51 8.08
CA GLU A 103 18.03 -16.71 7.26
C GLU A 103 17.76 -16.46 5.76
N GLY A 104 17.17 -15.31 5.40
CA GLY A 104 16.97 -14.87 4.02
C GLY A 104 15.56 -15.05 3.46
N ALA A 105 14.65 -15.73 4.18
CA ALA A 105 13.22 -15.76 3.85
C ALA A 105 12.59 -14.37 4.05
N ILE A 106 11.51 -14.06 3.33
CA ILE A 106 10.86 -12.76 3.43
C ILE A 106 9.54 -12.91 4.19
N ALA A 107 9.35 -12.07 5.22
CA ALA A 107 8.17 -12.05 6.08
C ALA A 107 6.92 -11.48 5.37
N GLY A 108 5.79 -11.45 6.09
CA GLY A 108 4.46 -11.11 5.57
C GLY A 108 4.37 -9.70 4.98
N GLY A 109 4.33 -8.67 5.82
CA GLY A 109 4.16 -7.31 5.32
C GLY A 109 3.92 -6.24 6.38
N ALA A 110 3.03 -5.29 6.05
CA ALA A 110 2.71 -4.16 6.92
C ALA A 110 1.31 -3.58 6.65
N THR A 111 0.74 -2.94 7.68
CA THR A 111 -0.57 -2.30 7.64
C THR A 111 -0.53 -0.83 8.09
N ASN A 112 -1.34 0.03 7.46
CA ASN A 112 -1.64 1.37 7.98
C ASN A 112 -2.84 1.40 8.93
N SER A 113 -3.60 0.31 8.99
CA SER A 113 -4.84 0.22 9.76
C SER A 113 -4.76 -1.01 10.65
N TRP A 114 -4.20 -0.82 11.84
CA TRP A 114 -4.12 -1.88 12.84
C TRP A 114 -5.53 -2.38 13.20
N ASP A 115 -5.71 -3.69 13.24
CA ASP A 115 -7.01 -4.39 13.38
C ASP A 115 -8.08 -3.94 12.38
N GLY A 116 -7.68 -3.33 11.25
CA GLY A 116 -8.61 -2.77 10.26
C GLY A 116 -9.42 -1.56 10.75
N ALA A 117 -9.09 -1.01 11.91
CA ALA A 117 -9.82 0.07 12.57
C ALA A 117 -8.97 1.32 12.82
N TYR A 118 -7.80 1.43 12.20
CA TYR A 118 -6.77 2.41 12.55
C TYR A 118 -6.47 2.38 14.05
N GLY A 119 -6.35 1.17 14.61
CA GLY A 119 -5.98 0.99 16.02
C GLY A 119 -4.56 1.46 16.32
N THR A 120 -4.18 1.46 17.59
CA THR A 120 -2.80 1.69 18.00
C THR A 120 -2.04 0.36 18.03
N PRO A 121 -0.98 0.18 17.23
CA PRO A 121 -0.14 -1.01 17.31
C PRO A 121 0.50 -1.15 18.70
N PRO A 122 0.84 -2.38 19.14
CA PRO A 122 1.61 -2.59 20.36
C PRO A 122 2.88 -1.73 20.44
N ALA A 123 3.28 -1.35 21.66
CA ALA A 123 4.51 -0.59 21.86
C ALA A 123 5.71 -1.38 21.35
N GLY A 124 6.55 -0.72 20.55
CA GLY A 124 7.74 -1.35 19.95
C GLY A 124 7.48 -2.10 18.64
N THR A 125 6.25 -2.12 18.11
CA THR A 125 5.99 -2.69 16.78
C THR A 125 6.87 -2.03 15.73
N PRO A 126 7.69 -2.80 14.97
CA PRO A 126 8.51 -2.26 13.90
C PRO A 126 7.65 -1.56 12.84
N THR A 127 8.17 -0.50 12.25
CA THR A 127 7.44 0.24 11.21
C THR A 127 8.24 0.39 9.92
N PHE A 128 7.51 0.45 8.82
CA PHE A 128 8.03 0.73 7.48
C PHE A 128 7.31 1.96 6.92
N PHE A 129 7.99 3.11 6.89
CA PHE A 129 7.39 4.39 6.47
C PHE A 129 6.06 4.71 7.20
N GLY A 130 5.95 4.36 8.48
CA GLY A 130 4.74 4.57 9.31
C GLY A 130 3.73 3.41 9.27
N LEU A 131 3.91 2.41 8.41
CA LEU A 131 3.10 1.19 8.39
C LEU A 131 3.61 0.23 9.48
N ALA A 132 2.71 -0.33 10.28
CA ALA A 132 3.06 -1.31 11.32
C ALA A 132 3.34 -2.68 10.69
N TYR A 133 4.40 -3.35 11.13
CA TYR A 133 4.70 -4.73 10.74
C TYR A 133 3.55 -5.68 11.04
N ASP A 134 3.27 -6.56 10.09
CA ASP A 134 2.19 -7.54 10.12
C ASP A 134 2.73 -8.87 9.56
N VAL A 135 2.67 -9.93 10.37
CA VAL A 135 3.27 -11.23 10.01
C VAL A 135 2.41 -12.00 9.02
N ASP A 136 1.10 -11.81 9.09
CA ASP A 136 0.06 -12.47 8.32
C ASP A 136 -0.93 -11.43 7.76
N PRO A 137 -0.48 -10.52 6.86
CA PRO A 137 -1.35 -9.47 6.35
C PRO A 137 -2.66 -10.01 5.78
N VAL A 138 -3.77 -9.43 6.26
CA VAL A 138 -5.16 -9.66 5.84
C VAL A 138 -5.82 -10.92 6.40
N TYR A 139 -5.20 -12.08 6.26
CA TYR A 139 -5.83 -13.35 6.62
C TYR A 139 -4.98 -14.08 7.66
N PRO A 140 -5.48 -14.20 8.91
CA PRO A 140 -4.78 -14.94 9.97
C PRO A 140 -5.19 -16.42 10.06
N ASP A 141 -6.02 -16.90 9.13
CA ASP A 141 -6.52 -18.29 9.12
C ASP A 141 -6.54 -18.85 7.69
N PRO A 142 -5.43 -19.52 7.33
CA PRO A 142 -4.23 -19.02 6.65
C PRO A 142 -4.46 -18.31 5.29
#